data_AF-A0A353Y3A2-F1
#
_entry.id   AF-A0A353Y3A2-F1
#
_cell.length_a   1.000
_cell.length_b   1.000
_cell.length_c   1.000
_cell.angle_alpha   90.00
_cell.angle_beta   90.00
_cell.angle_gamma   90.00
#
_symmetry.space_group_name_H-M   'P 1'
#
loop_
_entity.id
_entity.type
_entity.pdbx_description
1 polymer ?
#
loop_
_entity_poly.entity_id
_entity_poly.type
_entity_poly.pdbx_seq_one_letter_code
_entity_poly.pdbx_strand_id
1 'polypeptide(L)'
;MAFITRCWRKARAELSAFLACALLGGAVSLHAQPVAVDVSQLELRRNGEAVELNVGLQFELPGPVQDALSKGLPVIFVAEVDIYRERWYWLDKRVASAQRQMRLVYQPLTRRWRLSIGSGPGRPGEAGA
;
A
#
# COMPACT_ATOMS: atom_id res chain seq x y z
N MET A 1 -54.13 32.43 -12.48
CA MET A 1 -52.91 31.72 -12.92
C MET A 1 -51.69 32.63 -12.70
N ALA A 2 -50.84 32.39 -11.69
CA ALA A 2 -49.44 32.86 -11.60
C ALA A 2 -48.83 32.50 -10.21
N PHE A 3 -48.47 31.23 -10.00
CA PHE A 3 -47.83 30.72 -8.78
C PHE A 3 -46.56 29.90 -9.14
N ILE A 4 -45.58 30.45 -9.89
CA ILE A 4 -44.41 29.65 -10.34
C ILE A 4 -43.04 30.39 -10.20
N THR A 5 -42.94 31.60 -9.62
CA THR A 5 -41.67 32.37 -9.63
C THR A 5 -40.82 32.36 -8.35
N ARG A 6 -41.20 31.66 -7.26
CA ARG A 6 -40.38 31.58 -6.03
C ARG A 6 -39.46 30.35 -5.92
N CYS A 7 -39.67 29.30 -6.71
CA CYS A 7 -38.90 28.06 -6.59
C CYS A 7 -37.43 28.19 -7.07
N TRP A 8 -37.18 29.02 -8.09
CA TRP A 8 -35.84 29.13 -8.69
C TRP A 8 -34.81 29.87 -7.82
N ARG A 9 -35.24 30.80 -6.95
CA ARG A 9 -34.32 31.52 -6.04
C ARG A 9 -33.84 30.63 -4.89
N LYS A 10 -34.70 29.76 -4.36
CA LYS A 10 -34.32 28.77 -3.33
C LYS A 10 -33.39 27.70 -3.90
N ALA A 11 -33.69 27.17 -5.09
CA ALA A 11 -32.85 26.15 -5.74
C ALA A 11 -31.40 26.61 -5.99
N ARG A 12 -31.21 27.89 -6.36
CA ARG A 12 -29.87 28.48 -6.53
C ARG A 12 -29.09 28.62 -5.21
N ALA A 13 -29.77 28.94 -4.11
CA ALA A 13 -29.14 29.05 -2.80
C ALA A 13 -28.69 27.69 -2.26
N GLU A 14 -29.54 26.66 -2.37
CA GLU A 14 -29.20 25.29 -2.00
C GLU A 14 -28.01 24.77 -2.83
N LEU A 15 -28.03 24.96 -4.15
CA LEU A 15 -26.94 24.56 -5.03
C LEU A 15 -25.62 25.26 -4.68
N SER A 16 -25.65 26.55 -4.33
CA SER A 16 -24.44 27.27 -3.89
C SER A 16 -23.90 26.78 -2.55
N ALA A 17 -24.78 26.39 -1.62
CA ALA A 17 -24.39 25.81 -0.34
C ALA A 17 -23.79 24.40 -0.52
N PHE A 18 -24.38 23.57 -1.37
CA PHE A 18 -23.83 22.26 -1.72
C PHE A 18 -22.46 22.38 -2.41
N LEU A 19 -22.30 23.34 -3.33
CA LEU A 19 -21.04 23.58 -4.03
C LEU A 19 -19.96 24.11 -3.08
N ALA A 20 -20.32 24.99 -2.13
CA ALA A 20 -19.41 25.47 -1.08
C ALA A 20 -18.99 24.35 -0.12
N CYS A 21 -19.93 23.49 0.31
CA CYS A 21 -19.60 22.31 1.13
C CYS A 21 -18.73 21.30 0.38
N ALA A 22 -18.93 21.11 -0.93
CA ALA A 22 -18.09 20.24 -1.75
C ALA A 22 -16.66 20.81 -1.90
N LEU A 23 -16.53 22.13 -2.06
CA LEU A 23 -15.24 22.83 -2.10
C LEU A 23 -14.51 22.81 -0.75
N LEU A 24 -15.23 22.88 0.38
CA LEU A 24 -14.66 22.78 1.72
C LEU A 24 -14.33 21.32 2.11
N GLY A 25 -15.10 20.34 1.61
CA GLY A 25 -14.89 18.92 1.89
C GLY A 25 -13.78 18.26 1.06
N GLY A 26 -13.38 18.85 -0.07
CA GLY A 26 -12.37 18.27 -0.97
C GLY A 26 -10.92 18.35 -0.49
N ALA A 27 -10.63 19.06 0.59
CA ALA A 27 -9.25 19.33 1.02
C ALA A 27 -8.64 18.29 1.98
N VAL A 28 -9.41 17.30 2.45
CA VAL A 28 -8.88 16.26 3.33
C VAL A 28 -8.26 15.15 2.48
N SER A 29 -7.13 15.47 1.83
CA SER A 29 -6.23 14.44 1.33
C SER A 29 -5.44 13.91 2.52
N LEU A 30 -5.80 12.73 3.04
CA LEU A 30 -4.89 11.94 3.88
C LEU A 30 -3.71 11.53 3.01
N HIS A 31 -2.70 12.41 2.91
CA HIS A 31 -1.41 12.03 2.36
C HIS A 31 -0.73 11.11 3.37
N ALA A 32 -0.75 9.81 3.08
CA ALA A 32 0.16 8.89 3.71
C ALA A 32 1.58 9.33 3.33
N GLN A 33 2.37 9.76 4.31
CA GLN A 33 3.76 10.13 4.08
C GLN A 33 4.50 8.87 3.59
N PRO A 34 5.14 8.91 2.41
CA PRO A 34 5.89 7.77 1.92
C PRO A 34 7.04 7.51 2.90
N VAL A 35 7.13 6.28 3.38
CA VAL A 35 8.28 5.85 4.19
C VAL A 35 9.48 5.80 3.26
N ALA A 36 10.55 6.53 3.61
CA ALA A 36 11.81 6.39 2.90
C ALA A 36 12.34 4.97 3.15
N VAL A 37 12.39 4.17 2.10
CA VAL A 37 12.97 2.83 2.13
C VAL A 37 14.27 2.89 1.34
N ASP A 38 15.38 2.69 2.02
CA ASP A 38 16.68 2.55 1.40
C ASP A 38 16.94 1.08 1.04
N VAL A 39 17.50 0.84 -0.13
CA VAL A 39 17.80 -0.50 -0.63
C VAL A 39 19.28 -0.74 -0.41
N SER A 40 19.61 -1.44 0.68
CA SER A 40 21.00 -1.67 1.07
C SER A 40 21.69 -2.73 0.24
N GLN A 41 20.94 -3.73 -0.23
CA GLN A 41 21.45 -4.81 -1.05
C GLN A 41 20.36 -5.26 -2.03
N LEU A 42 20.73 -5.44 -3.29
CA LEU A 42 19.86 -6.01 -4.31
C LEU A 42 20.68 -7.03 -5.10
N GLU A 43 20.35 -8.30 -4.96
CA GLU A 43 21.05 -9.37 -5.63
C GLU A 43 20.03 -10.33 -6.28
N LEU A 44 20.07 -10.40 -7.61
CA LEU A 44 19.26 -11.31 -8.40
C LEU A 44 20.17 -12.41 -8.94
N ARG A 45 20.03 -13.63 -8.41
CA ARG A 45 20.74 -14.81 -8.90
C ARG A 45 19.79 -15.68 -9.70
N ARG A 46 20.30 -16.18 -10.83
CA ARG A 46 19.61 -17.23 -11.59
C ARG A 46 20.31 -18.56 -11.30
N ASN A 47 19.58 -19.48 -10.68
CA ASN A 47 20.07 -20.80 -10.31
C ASN A 47 19.35 -21.85 -11.16
N GLY A 48 19.87 -22.09 -12.36
CA GLY A 48 19.25 -22.98 -13.35
C GLY A 48 17.89 -22.45 -13.82
N GLU A 49 16.83 -23.16 -13.45
CA GLU A 49 15.43 -22.78 -13.72
C GLU A 49 14.84 -21.84 -12.67
N ALA A 50 15.41 -21.78 -11.46
CA ALA A 50 14.94 -20.91 -10.39
C ALA A 50 15.57 -19.51 -10.46
N VAL A 51 14.77 -18.50 -10.11
CA VAL A 51 15.24 -17.13 -9.93
C VAL A 51 15.19 -16.80 -8.44
N GLU A 52 16.36 -16.54 -7.86
CA GLU A 52 16.51 -16.15 -6.46
C GLU A 52 16.75 -14.64 -6.39
N LEU A 53 15.83 -13.93 -5.75
CA LEU A 53 15.99 -12.51 -5.43
C LEU A 53 16.28 -12.34 -3.95
N ASN A 54 17.41 -11.72 -3.63
CA ASN A 54 17.76 -11.28 -2.29
C ASN A 54 17.76 -9.75 -2.24
N VAL A 55 16.96 -9.19 -1.34
CA VAL A 55 16.85 -7.73 -1.16
C VAL A 55 16.99 -7.39 0.32
N GLY A 56 17.94 -6.53 0.63
CA GLY A 56 18.07 -5.86 1.92
C GLY A 56 17.36 -4.52 1.86
N LEU A 57 16.32 -4.35 2.69
CA LEU A 57 15.58 -3.09 2.82
C LEU A 57 15.88 -2.50 4.20
N GLN A 58 16.26 -1.22 4.24
CA GLN A 58 16.40 -0.45 5.46
C GLN A 58 15.37 0.67 5.44
N PHE A 59 14.53 0.71 6.47
CA PHE A 59 13.53 1.76 6.60
C PHE A 59 13.29 2.06 8.08
N GLU A 60 12.91 3.30 8.35
CA GLU A 60 12.50 3.72 9.67
C GLU A 60 10.98 3.56 9.83
N LEU A 61 10.57 3.03 10.98
CA LEU A 61 9.16 2.85 11.30
C LEU A 61 8.52 4.23 11.58
N PRO A 62 7.42 4.60 10.89
CA PRO A 62 6.70 5.83 11.19
C PRO A 62 6.21 5.87 12.63
N GLY A 63 6.20 7.06 13.25
CA GLY A 63 5.72 7.27 14.63
C GLY A 63 4.40 6.56 14.96
N PRO A 64 3.33 6.66 14.12
CA PRO A 64 2.07 5.97 14.38
C PRO A 64 2.19 4.44 14.42
N VAL A 65 3.08 3.86 13.61
CA VAL A 65 3.34 2.42 13.58
C VAL A 65 4.11 2.01 14.84
N GLN A 66 5.10 2.81 15.25
CA GLN A 66 5.84 2.58 16.49
C GLN A 66 4.92 2.67 17.73
N ASP A 67 4.01 3.65 17.77
CA ASP A 67 3.02 3.82 18.82
C ASP A 67 1.99 2.68 18.85
N ALA A 68 1.59 2.17 17.69
CA ALA A 68 0.71 1.01 17.62
C ALA A 68 1.41 -0.24 18.18
N LEU A 69 2.67 -0.46 17.79
CA LEU A 69 3.48 -1.58 18.28
C LEU A 69 3.73 -1.48 19.78
N SER A 70 4.06 -0.30 20.32
CA SER A 70 4.30 -0.11 21.75
C SER A 70 3.07 -0.44 22.61
N LYS A 71 1.86 -0.25 22.05
CA LYS A 71 0.57 -0.64 22.66
C LYS A 71 0.24 -2.12 22.48
N GLY A 72 1.09 -2.90 21.81
CA GLY A 72 0.88 -4.32 21.53
C GLY A 72 -0.08 -4.60 20.38
N LEU A 73 -0.39 -3.62 19.54
CA LEU A 73 -1.23 -3.82 18.36
C LEU A 73 -0.40 -4.52 17.25
N PRO A 74 -0.91 -5.60 16.63
CA PRO A 74 -0.22 -6.29 15.56
C PRO A 74 -0.23 -5.43 14.28
N VAL A 75 0.96 -5.22 13.70
CA VAL A 75 1.12 -4.55 12.41
C VAL A 75 1.46 -5.59 11.34
N ILE A 76 0.80 -5.51 10.18
CA ILE A 76 1.05 -6.40 9.05
C ILE A 76 1.79 -5.62 7.98
N PHE A 77 3.00 -6.06 7.68
CA PHE A 77 3.80 -5.61 6.55
C PHE A 77 3.58 -6.54 5.37
N VAL A 78 3.52 -5.97 4.17
CA VAL A 78 3.40 -6.70 2.92
C VAL A 78 4.59 -6.33 2.07
N ALA A 79 5.43 -7.31 1.74
CA ALA A 79 6.50 -7.16 0.78
C ALA A 79 6.03 -7.73 -0.55
N GLU A 80 5.92 -6.90 -1.57
CA GLU A 80 5.59 -7.29 -2.94
C GLU A 80 6.79 -7.03 -3.84
N VAL A 81 7.09 -8.00 -4.69
CA VAL A 81 8.19 -7.95 -5.66
C VAL A 81 7.61 -8.29 -7.01
N ASP A 82 7.83 -7.42 -7.98
CA ASP A 82 7.53 -7.66 -9.38
C ASP A 82 8.83 -7.65 -10.20
N ILE A 83 9.09 -8.74 -10.91
CA ILE A 83 10.25 -8.87 -11.80
C ILE A 83 9.77 -8.68 -13.23
N TYR A 84 10.37 -7.70 -13.92
CA TYR A 84 10.08 -7.37 -15.31
C TYR A 84 11.21 -7.83 -16.22
N ARG A 85 10.88 -8.20 -17.46
CA ARG A 85 11.85 -8.45 -18.53
C ARG A 85 11.63 -7.44 -19.64
N GLU A 86 12.69 -6.70 -19.92
CA GLU A 86 12.73 -5.69 -20.95
C GLU A 86 12.55 -6.31 -22.35
N ARG A 87 11.65 -5.73 -23.14
CA ARG A 87 11.35 -6.13 -24.53
C ARG A 87 11.33 -4.92 -25.45
N TRP A 88 11.97 -5.05 -26.60
CA TRP A 88 12.38 -3.92 -27.46
C TRP A 88 11.28 -3.10 -28.17
N TYR A 89 10.02 -3.55 -28.24
CA TYR A 89 9.04 -2.94 -29.17
C TYR A 89 7.61 -2.73 -28.61
N TRP A 90 7.34 -3.07 -27.34
CA TRP A 90 5.95 -3.02 -26.81
C TRP A 90 5.91 -2.44 -25.39
N LEU A 91 6.10 -3.29 -24.38
CA LEU A 91 6.01 -2.96 -22.97
C LEU A 91 6.74 -4.05 -22.19
N ASP A 92 7.32 -3.67 -21.06
CA ASP A 92 7.95 -4.62 -20.13
C ASP A 92 6.94 -5.68 -19.70
N LYS A 93 7.32 -6.95 -19.88
CA LYS A 93 6.48 -8.07 -19.44
C LYS A 93 6.88 -8.42 -18.01
N ARG A 94 5.92 -8.36 -17.09
CA ARG A 94 6.08 -8.95 -15.75
C ARG A 94 6.26 -10.46 -15.88
N VAL A 95 7.42 -10.97 -15.48
CA VAL A 95 7.83 -12.38 -15.59
C VAL A 95 7.55 -13.15 -14.30
N ALA A 96 7.77 -12.51 -13.15
CA ALA A 96 7.49 -13.12 -11.85
C ALA A 96 6.92 -12.06 -10.89
N SER A 97 6.09 -12.51 -9.96
CA SER A 97 5.56 -11.69 -8.88
C SER A 97 5.51 -12.53 -7.61
N ALA A 98 5.98 -11.97 -6.50
CA ALA A 98 5.97 -12.65 -5.21
C ALA A 98 5.51 -11.69 -4.11
N GLN A 99 4.63 -12.17 -3.24
CA GLN A 99 4.11 -11.40 -2.12
C GLN A 99 4.34 -12.16 -0.81
N ARG A 100 4.90 -11.48 0.20
CA ARG A 100 5.13 -12.02 1.53
C ARG A 100 4.45 -11.14 2.57
N GLN A 101 3.69 -11.77 3.46
CA GLN A 101 3.01 -11.07 4.55
C GLN A 101 3.78 -11.31 5.85
N MET A 102 4.11 -10.25 6.56
CA MET A 102 4.89 -10.29 7.78
C MET A 102 4.10 -9.61 8.89
N ARG A 103 3.74 -10.35 9.93
CA ARG A 103 3.09 -9.79 11.12
C ARG A 103 4.14 -9.48 12.17
N LEU A 104 4.27 -8.22 12.54
CA LEU A 104 5.12 -7.76 13.62
C LEU A 104 4.26 -7.44 14.85
N VAL A 105 4.65 -7.99 15.99
CA VAL A 105 3.97 -7.75 17.27
C VAL A 105 5.02 -7.51 18.35
N TYR A 106 4.83 -6.46 19.15
CA TYR A 106 5.62 -6.24 20.36
C TYR A 106 4.81 -6.66 21.59
N GLN A 107 5.42 -7.47 22.46
CA GLN A 107 4.81 -7.90 23.70
C GLN A 107 5.31 -7.02 24.85
N PRO A 108 4.51 -6.06 25.36
CA PRO A 108 5.00 -5.08 26.34
C PRO A 108 5.38 -5.73 27.68
N LEU A 109 4.68 -6.80 28.08
CA LEU A 109 4.95 -7.52 29.32
C LEU A 109 6.33 -8.21 29.32
N THR A 110 6.69 -8.81 28.18
CA THR A 110 7.94 -9.59 28.03
C THR A 110 9.03 -8.81 27.30
N ARG A 111 8.74 -7.58 26.88
CA ARG A 111 9.59 -6.70 26.05
C ARG A 111 10.16 -7.43 24.82
N ARG A 112 9.37 -8.34 24.23
CA ARG A 112 9.82 -9.22 23.16
C ARG A 112 9.13 -8.88 21.83
N TRP A 113 9.92 -8.81 20.78
CA TRP A 113 9.46 -8.73 19.40
C TRP A 113 9.11 -10.13 18.88
N ARG A 114 7.96 -10.25 18.20
CA ARG A 114 7.56 -11.44 17.47
C ARG A 114 7.28 -11.07 16.02
N LEU A 115 8.03 -11.69 15.12
CA LEU A 115 7.83 -11.60 13.69
C LEU A 115 7.27 -12.94 13.21
N SER A 116 6.11 -12.92 12.57
CA SER A 116 5.53 -14.09 11.91
C SER A 116 5.50 -13.83 10.41
N ILE A 117 6.34 -14.56 9.68
CA ILE A 117 6.41 -14.48 8.23
C ILE A 117 5.46 -15.54 7.68
N GLY A 118 4.37 -15.08 7.07
CA GLY A 118 3.51 -15.91 6.24
C GLY A 118 4.03 -15.91 4.82
N SER A 119 4.14 -17.09 4.22
CA SER A 119 4.08 -17.17 2.76
C SER A 119 2.70 -16.66 2.37
N GLY A 120 2.63 -15.44 1.82
CA GLY A 120 1.43 -15.00 1.11
C GLY A 120 1.12 -16.03 0.01
N PRO A 121 -0.09 -16.06 -0.55
CA PRO A 121 -0.41 -17.00 -1.62
C PRO A 121 0.58 -16.79 -2.77
N GLY A 122 1.61 -17.63 -2.82
CA GLY A 122 2.45 -17.79 -3.99
C GLY A 122 1.50 -18.16 -5.10
N ARG A 123 1.31 -17.24 -6.05
CA ARG A 123 0.37 -17.46 -7.15
C ARG A 123 0.74 -18.79 -7.82
N PRO A 124 -0.18 -19.76 -7.92
CA PRO A 124 0.05 -20.97 -8.69
C PRO A 124 0.13 -20.56 -10.16
N GLY A 125 1.35 -20.37 -10.64
CA GLY A 125 1.66 -19.91 -11.98
C GLY A 125 2.71 -20.76 -12.70
N GLU A 126 3.05 -21.94 -12.15
CA GLU A 126 3.91 -22.94 -12.78
C GLU A 126 3.42 -24.35 -12.40
N ALA A 127 2.43 -24.83 -13.15
CA ALA A 127 2.18 -26.25 -13.40
C ALA A 127 1.56 -26.31 -14.80
N GLY A 128 2.41 -26.18 -15.81
CA GLY A 128 2.00 -26.05 -17.21
C GLY A 128 3.19 -26.13 -18.15
N ALA A 129 3.88 -27.27 -18.14
CA ALA A 129 4.57 -27.87 -19.27
C ALA A 129 4.80 -29.36 -18.96
#